data_AF-Q117W7-F1
#
_entry.id   AF-Q117W7-F1
#
_cell.length_a   1.000
_cell.length_b   1.000
_cell.length_c   1.000
_cell.angle_alpha   90.00
_cell.angle_beta   90.00
_cell.angle_gamma   90.00
#
_symmetry.space_group_name_H-M   'P 1'
#
loop_
_entity.id
_entity.type
_entity.pdbx_description
1 polymer ?
#
loop_
_entity_poly.entity_id
_entity_poly.type
_entity_poly.pdbx_seq_one_letter_code
_entity_poly.pdbx_strand_id
1 'polypeptide(L)' 'MVCGCKLDIVNRTEKGFKVLPRRWVVERTFACLGGHRRFSQDYEEHPHNSEAFIHILMIRLMLKRLAIATNTS' A
#
# COMPACT_ATOMS: atom_id res chain seq x y z
N MET A 1 -13.30 -10.46 6.64
CA MET A 1 -12.19 -10.19 7.57
C MET A 1 -11.89 -8.70 7.50
N VAL A 2 -12.49 -7.90 8.40
CA VAL A 2 -12.37 -6.43 8.33
C VAL A 2 -11.17 -6.03 9.21
N CYS A 3 -10.16 -5.36 8.64
CA CYS A 3 -9.10 -4.78 9.48
C CYS A 3 -9.74 -3.78 10.45
N GLY A 4 -9.54 -3.96 11.75
CA GLY A 4 -9.87 -2.99 12.81
C GLY A 4 -8.95 -1.76 12.78
N CYS A 5 -8.67 -1.25 11.59
CA CYS A 5 -7.85 -0.09 11.36
C CYS A 5 -8.71 1.16 11.65
N LYS A 6 -8.44 1.87 12.74
CA LYS A 6 -9.16 3.10 13.11
C LYS A 6 -8.83 4.20 12.08
N LEU A 7 -9.81 4.57 11.26
CA LEU A 7 -9.67 5.61 10.25
C LEU A 7 -10.17 6.94 10.84
N ASP A 8 -9.23 7.78 11.29
CA ASP A 8 -9.54 9.15 11.68
C ASP A 8 -9.48 10.06 10.44
N ILE A 9 -10.65 10.49 9.95
CA ILE A 9 -10.76 11.44 8.85
C ILE A 9 -10.55 12.85 9.40
N VAL A 10 -9.30 13.32 9.34
CA VAL A 10 -8.93 14.67 9.76
C VAL A 10 -9.40 15.68 8.71
N ASN A 11 -10.26 16.63 9.12
CA ASN A 11 -10.69 17.73 8.25
C ASN A 11 -9.50 18.68 7.98
N ARG A 12 -9.30 19.07 6.72
CA ARG A 12 -8.20 19.98 6.34
C ARG A 12 -8.55 21.41 6.73
N THR A 13 -8.04 21.85 7.87
CA THR A 13 -8.23 23.21 8.40
C THR A 13 -7.28 24.26 7.79
N GLU A 14 -6.22 23.85 7.10
CA GLU A 14 -5.13 24.73 6.66
C GLU A 14 -4.90 24.63 5.13
N LYS A 15 -4.70 25.77 4.44
CA LYS A 15 -4.31 25.78 3.01
C LYS A 15 -2.82 25.45 2.88
N GLY A 16 -2.47 24.18 2.73
CA GLY A 16 -1.08 23.76 2.49
C GLY A 16 -0.86 22.24 2.59
N PHE A 17 0.32 21.77 2.15
CA PHE A 17 0.73 20.38 2.30
C PHE A 17 1.44 20.17 3.64
N LYS A 18 0.76 19.51 4.59
CA LYS A 18 1.35 19.12 5.88
C LYS A 18 1.93 17.71 5.77
N VAL A 19 3.22 17.58 6.04
CA VAL A 19 3.89 16.28 6.08
C VAL A 19 3.42 15.54 7.33
N LEU A 20 2.58 14.52 7.13
CA LEU A 20 2.16 13.63 8.21
C LEU A 20 3.24 12.56 8.43
N PRO A 21 3.65 12.29 9.69
CA PRO A 21 4.81 11.44 10.00
C PRO A 21 4.70 9.99 9.51
N ARG A 22 3.53 9.53 9.06
CA ARG A 22 3.28 8.16 8.60
C ARG A 22 2.77 8.05 7.15
N ARG A 23 2.53 9.20 6.51
CA ARG A 23 1.95 9.25 5.15
C ARG A 23 2.85 8.62 4.10
N TRP A 24 4.17 8.80 4.23
CA TRP A 24 5.14 8.21 3.31
C TRP A 24 5.11 6.68 3.27
N VAL A 25 4.81 6.02 4.39
CA VAL A 25 4.72 4.54 4.45
C VAL A 25 3.55 4.03 3.63
N VAL A 26 2.41 4.73 3.75
CA VAL A 26 1.19 4.44 3.01
C VAL A 26 1.39 4.72 1.52
N GLU A 27 1.94 5.89 1.19
CA GLU A 27 2.22 6.27 -0.21
C GLU A 27 3.25 5.34 -0.88
N ARG A 28 4.28 4.85 -0.17
CA ARG A 28 5.21 3.85 -0.73
C ARG A 28 4.52 2.54 -1.08
N THR A 29 3.57 2.12 -0.24
CA THR A 29 2.79 0.90 -0.49
C THR A 29 1.91 1.10 -1.72
N PHE A 30 1.20 2.23 -1.79
CA PHE A 30 0.42 2.60 -2.96
C PHE A 30 1.25 2.79 -4.23
N ALA A 31 2.48 3.28 -4.14
CA ALA A 31 3.40 3.35 -5.28
C ALA A 31 3.81 1.95 -5.79
N CYS A 32 4.04 1.00 -4.88
CA CYS A 32 4.29 -0.40 -5.24
C CYS A 32 3.05 -1.06 -5.87
N LEU A 33 1.84 -0.70 -5.44
CA LEU A 33 0.59 -1.18 -6.03
C LEU A 33 0.32 -0.51 -7.39
N GLY A 34 0.53 0.80 -7.50
CA GLY A 34 0.29 1.61 -8.71
C GLY A 34 1.28 1.36 -9.84
N GLY A 35 2.50 0.89 -9.53
CA GLY A 35 3.45 0.42 -10.55
C GLY A 35 2.97 -0.83 -11.30
N HIS A 36 1.99 -1.56 -10.74
CA HIS A 36 1.33 -2.66 -11.40
C HIS A 36 0.07 -2.12 -12.10
N ARG A 37 0.28 -1.59 -13.32
CA ARG A 37 -0.72 -0.91 -14.18
C ARG A 37 -2.10 -1.58 -14.25
N ARG A 38 -2.17 -2.90 -14.03
CA ARG A 38 -3.38 -3.72 -14.06
C ARG A 38 -4.32 -3.46 -12.86
N PHE A 39 -3.77 -3.15 -11.69
CA PHE A 39 -4.53 -3.11 -10.43
C PHE A 39 -5.47 -1.91 -10.28
N SER A 40 -5.16 -0.75 -10.89
CA SER A 40 -5.98 0.46 -10.71
C SER A 40 -7.35 0.39 -11.39
N GLN A 41 -7.50 -0.47 -12.40
CA GLN A 41 -8.73 -0.59 -13.19
C GLN A 41 -9.55 -1.83 -12.78
N ASP A 42 -8.88 -2.93 -12.42
CA ASP A 42 -9.52 -4.19 -12.04
C ASP A 42 -10.20 -4.15 -10.66
N TYR A 43 -9.94 -3.15 -9.81
CA TYR A 43 -10.57 -3.02 -8.48
C TYR A 43 -12.07 -2.67 -8.58
N GLU A 44 -12.45 -1.87 -9.57
CA GLU A 44 -13.85 -1.47 -9.81
C GLU A 44 -14.67 -2.59 -10.48
N GLU A 45 -14.01 -3.43 -11.28
CA GLU A 45 -14.67 -4.48 -12.07
C GLU A 45 -14.68 -5.84 -11.33
N HIS A 46 -13.57 -6.23 -10.70
CA HIS A 46 -13.37 -7.56 -10.11
C HIS A 46 -12.60 -7.52 -8.78
N PRO A 47 -13.29 -7.29 -7.64
CA PRO A 47 -12.65 -7.15 -6.33
C PRO A 47 -11.91 -8.41 -5.86
N HIS A 48 -12.33 -9.60 -6.28
CA HIS A 48 -11.65 -10.85 -5.90
C HIS A 48 -10.26 -10.99 -6.55
N ASN A 49 -10.15 -10.64 -7.83
CA ASN A 49 -8.89 -10.68 -8.56
C ASN A 49 -7.94 -9.61 -8.02
N SER A 50 -8.47 -8.42 -7.73
CA SER A 50 -7.69 -7.33 -7.17
C SER A 50 -7.12 -7.70 -5.80
N GLU A 51 -7.91 -8.33 -4.91
CA GLU A 51 -7.44 -8.83 -3.61
C GLU A 51 -6.28 -9.84 -3.76
N ALA A 52 -6.41 -10.82 -4.67
CA ALA A 52 -5.35 -11.78 -4.95
C ALA A 52 -4.04 -11.11 -5.39
N PHE A 53 -4.12 -10.08 -6.24
CA PHE A 53 -2.94 -9.32 -6.66
C PHE A 53 -2.30 -8.55 -5.50
N ILE A 54 -3.08 -7.97 -4.57
CA ILE A 54 -2.54 -7.32 -3.37
C ILE A 54 -1.72 -8.34 -2.56
N HIS A 55 -2.24 -9.54 -2.34
CA HIS A 55 -1.52 -10.60 -1.63
C HIS A 55 -0.19 -10.95 -2.31
N ILE A 56 -0.19 -11.16 -3.63
CA ILE A 56 1.03 -11.48 -4.40
C ILE A 56 2.06 -10.34 -4.27
N LEU A 57 1.63 -9.08 -4.33
CA LEU A 57 2.51 -7.92 -4.20
C LEU A 57 3.12 -7.83 -2.81
N MET A 58 2.33 -8.08 -1.77
CA MET A 58 2.83 -8.11 -0.40
C MET A 58 3.83 -9.24 -0.19
N ILE A 59 3.60 -10.44 -0.74
CA ILE A 59 4.55 -11.56 -0.71
C ILE A 59 5.87 -11.15 -1.38
N ARG A 60 5.82 -10.58 -2.58
CA ARG A 60 7.02 -10.12 -3.30
C ARG A 60 7.79 -9.07 -2.50
N LEU A 61 7.09 -8.15 -1.83
CA LEU A 61 7.71 -7.13 -1.00
C LEU A 61 8.39 -7.74 0.23
N MET A 62 7.75 -8.69 0.91
CA MET A 62 8.35 -9.40 2.04
C MET A 62 9.58 -10.21 1.62
N LEU A 63 9.53 -10.91 0.49
CA LEU A 63 10.67 -11.64 -0.07
C LEU A 63 11.86 -10.73 -0.35
N LYS A 64 11.63 -9.54 -0.95
CA LYS A 64 12.68 -8.54 -1.15
C LYS A 64 13.31 -8.10 0.17
N ARG A 65 12.50 -7.87 1.21
CA ARG A 65 13.00 -7.46 2.54
C ARG A 65 13.84 -8.55 3.19
N LEU A 66 13.42 -9.81 3.08
CA LEU A 66 14.17 -10.96 3.57
C LEU A 66 15.51 -11.10 2.84
N ALA A 67 15.51 -11.03 1.50
CA ALA A 67 16.73 -11.13 0.71
C ALA A 67 17.73 -10.00 1.00
N ILE A 68 17.25 -8.79 1.28
CA ILE A 68 18.12 -7.68 1.71
C ILE A 68 18.73 -7.99 3.08
N ALA A 69 17.93 -8.47 4.03
CA ALA A 69 18.40 -8.79 5.38
C ALA A 69 19.47 -9.90 5.40
N THR A 70 19.31 -10.91 4.54
CA THR A 70 20.29 -12.02 4.43
C THR A 70 21.60 -11.59 3.75
N ASN A 71 21.57 -10.61 2.85
CA ASN A 71 22.76 -10.15 2.13
C ASN A 71 23.64 -9.17 2.93
N THR A 72 23.16 -8.70 4.08
CA THR A 72 23.87 -7.76 4.96
C THR A 72 24.57 -8.43 6.15
N SER A 73 24.47 -9.76 6.28
CA SER A 73 25.21 -10.58 7.25
C SER A 73 26.40 -11.26 6.57
#